data_AF-A0A7W0JBD8-F1
#
_entry.id   AF-A0A7W0JBD8-F1
#
_cell.length_a   1.000
_cell.length_b   1.000
_cell.length_c   1.000
_cell.angle_alpha   90.00
_cell.angle_beta   90.00
_cell.angle_gamma   90.00
#
_symmetry.space_group_name_H-M   'P 1'
#
loop_
_entity.id
_entity.type
_entity.pdbx_description
1 polymer ?
#
loop_
_entity_poly.entity_id
_entity_poly.type
_entity_poly.pdbx_seq_one_letter_code
_entity_poly.pdbx_strand_id
1 'polypeptide(L)'
;MLANAAFYFGLVRALAHEERPLWSQMSFGAAEENFHSGARDGIAAQVYWPGIGSVPASELVLRRLLPKAREGLHSWGVEPAEGERLLSIIEQRCLKGRNGSTWQKQTFHRLFDAGAMDRFDALREVVRRYAEHMHGNLPVHDWPVD
;
A
#
# COMPACT_ATOMS: atom_id res chain seq x y z
N MET A 1 0.85 -9.13 6.56
CA MET A 1 0.94 -7.96 7.49
C MET A 1 2.35 -7.42 7.66
N LEU A 2 3.39 -8.27 7.77
CA LEU A 2 4.78 -7.84 8.01
C LEU A 2 5.31 -6.79 7.01
N ALA A 3 5.02 -6.91 5.71
CA ALA A 3 5.44 -5.92 4.71
C ALA A 3 4.93 -4.49 5.02
N ASN A 4 3.68 -4.36 5.49
CA ASN A 4 3.13 -3.06 5.87
C ASN A 4 3.83 -2.50 7.11
N ALA A 5 4.12 -3.37 8.09
CA ALA A 5 4.82 -2.98 9.31
C ALA A 5 6.26 -2.52 8.99
N ALA A 6 6.99 -3.29 8.18
CA ALA A 6 8.34 -2.94 7.74
C ALA A 6 8.36 -1.58 7.03
N PHE A 7 7.43 -1.36 6.09
CA PHE A 7 7.32 -0.07 5.41
C PHE A 7 6.99 1.08 6.37
N TYR A 8 5.97 0.91 7.23
CA TYR A 8 5.54 1.94 8.16
C TYR A 8 6.64 2.31 9.17
N PHE A 9 7.20 1.33 9.88
CA PHE A 9 8.20 1.59 10.92
C PHE A 9 9.54 2.04 10.34
N GLY A 10 9.93 1.52 9.18
CA GLY A 10 11.07 2.04 8.44
C GLY A 10 10.87 3.51 8.06
N LEU A 11 9.74 3.84 7.44
CA LEU A 11 9.48 5.19 6.99
C LEU A 11 9.39 6.18 8.15
N VAL A 12 8.63 5.85 9.20
CA VAL A 12 8.50 6.70 10.41
C VAL A 12 9.86 6.93 11.05
N ARG A 13 10.71 5.90 11.13
CA ARG A 13 12.06 6.03 11.68
C ARG A 13 12.92 7.00 10.88
N ALA A 14 12.92 6.89 9.55
CA ALA A 14 13.67 7.79 8.69
C ALA A 14 13.15 9.23 8.78
N LEU A 15 11.83 9.43 8.66
CA LEU A 15 11.20 10.75 8.72
C LEU A 15 11.41 11.45 10.07
N ALA A 16 11.41 10.70 11.18
CA ALA A 16 11.62 11.26 12.51
C ALA A 16 13.04 11.81 12.73
N HIS A 17 14.01 11.41 11.91
CA HIS A 17 15.41 11.86 12.01
C HIS A 17 15.80 12.83 10.88
N GLU A 18 14.86 13.29 10.06
CA GLU A 18 15.15 14.29 9.04
C GLU A 18 15.46 15.65 9.66
N GLU A 19 16.57 16.27 9.25
CA GLU A 19 16.97 17.61 9.70
C GLU A 19 15.87 18.66 9.45
N ARG A 20 15.17 18.52 8.31
CA ARG A 20 14.03 19.36 7.96
C ARG A 20 12.75 18.51 7.97
N PRO A 21 12.01 18.47 9.08
CA PRO A 21 10.90 17.54 9.22
C PRO A 21 9.72 17.88 8.31
N LEU A 22 8.95 16.86 7.92
CA LEU A 22 7.85 17.01 6.94
C LEU A 22 6.79 18.03 7.36
N TRP A 23 6.44 18.12 8.66
CA TRP A 23 5.47 19.09 9.16
C TRP A 23 5.93 20.55 9.07
N SER A 24 7.22 20.80 8.86
CA SER A 24 7.74 22.14 8.55
C SER A 24 7.66 22.50 7.06
N GLN A 25 7.32 21.53 6.22
CA GLN A 25 7.32 21.65 4.75
C GLN A 25 5.92 21.45 4.14
N MET A 26 5.03 20.79 4.86
CA MET A 26 3.64 20.52 4.46
C MET A 26 2.70 21.14 5.50
N SER A 27 1.73 21.93 5.04
CA SER A 27 0.66 22.42 5.93
C SER A 27 -0.22 21.27 6.39
N PHE A 28 -0.85 21.41 7.57
CA PHE A 28 -1.81 20.42 8.04
C PHE A 28 -2.96 20.21 7.04
N GLY A 29 -3.46 21.29 6.42
CA GLY A 29 -4.53 21.19 5.41
C GLY A 29 -4.14 20.32 4.21
N ALA A 30 -2.90 20.42 3.73
CA ALA A 30 -2.42 19.54 2.66
C ALA A 30 -2.30 18.08 3.12
N ALA A 31 -1.89 17.85 4.38
CA ALA A 31 -1.85 16.50 4.95
C ALA A 31 -3.25 15.90 5.14
N GLU A 32 -4.23 16.69 5.57
CA GLU A 32 -5.63 16.32 5.70
C GLU A 32 -6.25 15.98 4.33
N GLU A 33 -6.00 16.80 3.32
CA GLU A 33 -6.43 16.53 1.95
C GLU A 33 -5.85 15.21 1.42
N ASN A 34 -4.54 14.98 1.62
CA ASN A 34 -3.88 13.71 1.29
C ASN A 34 -4.55 12.52 1.98
N PHE A 35 -4.89 12.66 3.26
CA PHE A 35 -5.55 11.61 4.02
C PHE A 35 -6.92 11.26 3.43
N HIS A 36 -7.72 12.27 3.08
CA HIS A 36 -9.03 12.05 2.47
C HIS A 36 -8.93 11.48 1.05
N SER A 37 -8.00 11.94 0.23
CA SER A 37 -7.71 11.36 -1.09
C SER A 37 -7.31 9.90 -0.97
N GLY A 38 -6.42 9.56 -0.02
CA GLY A 38 -6.04 8.19 0.27
C GLY A 38 -7.21 7.31 0.73
N ALA A 39 -8.11 7.84 1.57
CA ALA A 39 -9.28 7.12 2.04
C ALA A 39 -10.31 6.85 0.92
N ARG A 40 -10.48 7.79 -0.01
CA ARG A 40 -11.45 7.68 -1.12
C ARG A 40 -10.92 6.82 -2.27
N ASP A 41 -9.69 7.09 -2.70
CA ASP A 41 -9.15 6.58 -3.96
C ASP A 41 -8.10 5.48 -3.74
N GLY A 42 -7.69 5.25 -2.48
CA GLY A 42 -6.78 4.19 -2.10
C GLY A 42 -5.43 4.30 -2.82
N ILE A 43 -4.99 3.22 -3.43
CA ILE A 43 -3.69 3.16 -4.13
C ILE A 43 -3.62 4.04 -5.39
N ALA A 44 -4.77 4.47 -5.91
CA ALA A 44 -4.87 5.36 -7.06
C ALA A 44 -4.92 6.85 -6.68
N ALA A 45 -4.87 7.17 -5.39
CA ALA A 45 -4.95 8.54 -4.90
C ALA A 45 -3.86 9.44 -5.46
N GLN A 46 -4.21 10.69 -5.75
CA GLN A 46 -3.28 11.78 -5.96
C GLN A 46 -3.03 12.48 -4.62
N VAL A 47 -1.77 12.73 -4.30
CA VAL A 47 -1.36 13.36 -3.04
C VAL A 47 -0.35 14.46 -3.31
N TYR A 48 -0.37 15.51 -2.50
CA TYR A 48 0.65 16.54 -2.48
C TYR A 48 1.88 16.08 -1.68
N TRP A 49 3.08 16.31 -2.21
CA TRP A 49 4.32 16.12 -1.47
C TRP A 49 5.26 17.34 -1.63
N PRO A 50 5.89 17.85 -0.55
CA PRO A 50 6.78 19.00 -0.63
C PRO A 50 7.94 18.77 -1.61
N GLY A 51 8.22 19.78 -2.44
CA GLY A 51 9.25 19.72 -3.48
C GLY A 51 8.89 18.88 -4.71
N ILE A 52 7.72 18.24 -4.73
CA ILE A 52 7.22 17.46 -5.88
C ILE A 52 5.91 18.04 -6.41
N GLY A 53 5.02 18.48 -5.51
CA GLY A 53 3.67 18.90 -5.88
C GLY A 53 2.70 17.71 -5.84
N SER A 54 1.66 17.76 -6.67
CA SER A 54 0.69 16.66 -6.81
C SER A 54 1.33 15.48 -7.53
N VAL A 55 1.22 14.29 -6.96
CA VAL A 55 1.86 13.06 -7.44
C VAL A 55 0.98 11.84 -7.12
N PRO A 56 0.95 10.79 -7.97
CA PRO A 56 0.30 9.54 -7.60
C PRO A 56 0.93 8.93 -6.35
N ALA A 57 0.10 8.45 -5.42
CA ALA A 57 0.56 7.85 -4.17
C ALA A 57 1.51 6.66 -4.42
N SER A 58 1.23 5.83 -5.42
CA SER A 58 2.09 4.72 -5.83
C SER A 58 3.47 5.21 -6.33
N GLU A 59 3.52 6.27 -7.13
CA GLU A 59 4.77 6.84 -7.62
C GLU A 59 5.60 7.46 -6.47
N LEU A 60 4.94 8.19 -5.57
CA LEU A 60 5.58 8.73 -4.37
C LEU A 60 6.20 7.62 -3.52
N VAL A 61 5.45 6.53 -3.29
CA VAL A 61 5.95 5.36 -2.55
C VAL A 61 7.18 4.78 -3.23
N LEU A 62 7.10 4.50 -4.53
CA LEU A 62 8.19 3.88 -5.29
C LEU A 62 9.46 4.72 -5.32
N ARG A 63 9.34 6.02 -5.61
CA ARG A 63 10.48 6.89 -5.92
C ARG A 63 11.07 7.62 -4.72
N ARG A 64 10.35 7.69 -3.59
CA ARG A 64 10.75 8.49 -2.42
C ARG A 64 10.61 7.73 -1.11
N LEU A 65 9.46 7.10 -0.86
CA LEU A 65 9.19 6.56 0.46
C LEU A 65 9.82 5.18 0.69
N LEU A 66 9.92 4.33 -0.34
CA LEU A 66 10.60 3.03 -0.23
C LEU A 66 12.10 3.17 0.09
N PRO A 67 12.88 4.05 -0.59
CA PRO A 67 14.26 4.33 -0.20
C PRO A 67 14.39 4.77 1.27
N LYS A 68 13.52 5.68 1.73
CA LYS A 68 13.51 6.13 3.13
C LYS A 68 13.14 5.01 4.10
N ALA A 69 12.16 4.18 3.75
CA ALA A 69 11.79 3.05 4.59
C ALA A 69 12.96 2.06 4.75
N ARG A 70 13.74 1.83 3.69
CA ARG A 70 14.96 1.02 3.73
C ARG A 70 16.02 1.60 4.67
N GLU A 71 16.29 2.91 4.57
CA GLU A 71 17.20 3.62 5.47
C GLU A 71 16.76 3.47 6.94
N GLY A 72 15.47 3.65 7.21
CA GLY A 72 14.94 3.54 8.56
C GLY A 72 15.02 2.12 9.11
N LEU A 73 14.71 1.08 8.32
CA LEU A 73 14.87 -0.32 8.72
C LEU A 73 16.34 -0.66 9.01
N HIS A 74 17.26 -0.19 8.17
CA HIS A 74 18.69 -0.34 8.41
C HIS A 74 19.11 0.32 9.72
N SER A 75 18.58 1.51 10.03
CA SER A 75 18.87 2.20 11.31
C SER A 75 18.31 1.47 12.54
N TRP A 76 17.32 0.61 12.37
CA TRP A 76 16.81 -0.28 13.42
C TRP A 76 17.64 -1.55 13.59
N GLY A 77 18.62 -1.80 12.72
CA GLY A 77 19.41 -3.04 12.70
C GLY A 77 18.68 -4.22 12.07
N VAL A 78 17.64 -3.97 11.26
CA VAL A 78 16.98 -5.04 10.49
C VAL A 78 17.94 -5.57 9.44
N GLU A 79 18.01 -6.90 9.32
CA GLU A 79 18.87 -7.57 8.34
C GLU A 79 18.49 -7.12 6.91
N PRO A 80 19.46 -6.70 6.07
CA PRO A 80 19.16 -6.09 4.77
C PRO A 80 18.34 -6.97 3.83
N ALA A 81 18.60 -8.27 3.76
CA ALA A 81 17.86 -9.16 2.87
C ALA A 81 16.39 -9.33 3.30
N GLU A 82 16.13 -9.44 4.60
CA GLU A 82 14.76 -9.49 5.14
C GLU A 82 14.01 -8.18 4.93
N GLY A 83 14.68 -7.03 5.13
CA GLY A 83 14.13 -5.72 4.82
C GLY A 83 13.75 -5.58 3.35
N GLU A 84 14.64 -5.97 2.43
CA GLU A 84 14.39 -5.98 0.98
C GLU A 84 13.22 -6.89 0.62
N ARG A 85 13.22 -8.12 1.14
CA ARG A 85 12.15 -9.09 0.88
C ARG A 85 10.78 -8.53 1.27
N LEU A 86 10.68 -7.86 2.42
CA LEU A 86 9.42 -7.25 2.87
C LEU A 86 9.04 -5.99 2.07
N LEU A 87 10.01 -5.14 1.73
CA LEU A 87 9.76 -3.91 0.99
C LEU A 87 9.42 -4.16 -0.50
N SER A 88 10.00 -5.19 -1.12
CA SER A 88 9.65 -5.61 -2.48
C SER A 88 8.16 -5.98 -2.61
N ILE A 89 7.52 -6.46 -1.54
CA ILE A 89 6.06 -6.69 -1.55
C ILE A 89 5.29 -5.39 -1.72
N ILE A 90 5.74 -4.30 -1.08
CA ILE A 90 5.11 -2.98 -1.21
C ILE A 90 5.38 -2.41 -2.60
N GLU A 91 6.60 -2.54 -3.10
CA GLU A 91 6.98 -2.17 -4.47
C GLU A 91 6.05 -2.82 -5.50
N GLN A 92 5.90 -4.15 -5.46
CA GLN A 92 5.06 -4.89 -6.41
C GLN A 92 3.58 -4.52 -6.30
N ARG A 93 3.07 -4.18 -5.11
CA ARG A 93 1.70 -3.67 -4.96
C ARG A 93 1.52 -2.33 -5.66
N CYS A 94 2.49 -1.43 -5.54
CA CYS A 94 2.47 -0.14 -6.23
C CYS A 94 2.59 -0.31 -7.74
N LEU A 95 3.50 -1.17 -8.22
CA LEU A 95 3.68 -1.44 -9.65
C LEU A 95 2.44 -2.07 -10.30
N LYS A 96 1.81 -3.04 -9.63
CA LYS A 96 0.61 -3.74 -10.14
C LYS A 96 -0.70 -3.00 -9.82
N GLY A 97 -0.67 -1.94 -9.01
CA GLY A 97 -1.88 -1.28 -8.49
C GLY A 97 -2.78 -2.21 -7.66
N ARG A 98 -2.21 -3.30 -7.11
CA ARG A 98 -2.98 -4.39 -6.47
C ARG A 98 -2.64 -4.50 -5.00
N ASN A 99 -3.62 -4.22 -4.13
CA ASN A 99 -3.56 -4.43 -2.68
C ASN A 99 -4.83 -5.18 -2.23
N GLY A 100 -5.01 -5.36 -0.92
CA GLY A 100 -6.16 -6.08 -0.39
C GLY A 100 -7.52 -5.48 -0.76
N SER A 101 -7.65 -4.15 -0.79
CA SER A 101 -8.93 -3.50 -1.13
C SER A 101 -9.20 -3.54 -2.62
N THR A 102 -8.18 -3.31 -3.47
CA THR A 102 -8.37 -3.38 -4.92
C THR A 102 -8.64 -4.81 -5.39
N TRP A 103 -7.98 -5.81 -4.80
CA TRP A 103 -8.27 -7.22 -5.08
C TRP A 103 -9.71 -7.61 -4.70
N GLN A 104 -10.17 -7.25 -3.50
CA GLN A 104 -11.54 -7.56 -3.07
C GLN A 104 -12.59 -6.90 -3.97
N LYS A 105 -12.39 -5.61 -4.31
CA LYS A 105 -13.27 -4.88 -5.21
C LYS A 105 -13.33 -5.54 -6.60
N GLN A 106 -12.17 -5.85 -7.19
CA GLN A 106 -12.12 -6.46 -8.53
C GLN A 106 -12.75 -7.86 -8.54
N THR A 107 -12.47 -8.67 -7.53
CA THR A 107 -13.03 -10.03 -7.41
C THR A 107 -14.55 -9.99 -7.24
N PHE A 108 -15.06 -9.09 -6.38
CA PHE A 108 -16.50 -8.89 -6.21
C PHE A 108 -17.17 -8.53 -7.53
N HIS A 109 -16.65 -7.53 -8.23
CA HIS A 109 -17.21 -7.09 -9.52
C HIS A 109 -17.20 -8.21 -10.56
N ARG A 110 -16.15 -9.03 -10.64
CA ARG A 110 -16.16 -10.17 -11.57
C ARG A 110 -17.23 -11.20 -11.23
N LEU A 111 -17.37 -11.56 -9.95
CA LEU A 111 -18.38 -12.55 -9.53
C LEU A 111 -19.81 -12.05 -9.73
N PHE A 112 -20.05 -10.77 -9.44
CA PHE A 112 -21.36 -10.15 -9.54
C PHE A 112 -21.72 -9.77 -10.98
N ASP A 113 -20.84 -9.07 -11.69
CA ASP A 113 -21.12 -8.53 -13.03
C ASP A 113 -21.10 -9.62 -14.12
N ALA A 114 -20.40 -10.74 -13.92
CA ALA A 114 -20.49 -11.91 -14.80
C ALA A 114 -21.85 -12.64 -14.70
N GLY A 115 -22.76 -12.18 -13.85
CA GLY A 115 -24.07 -12.81 -13.62
C GLY A 115 -23.97 -14.18 -12.94
N ALA A 116 -22.82 -14.52 -12.37
CA ALA A 116 -22.56 -15.83 -11.78
C ALA A 116 -23.19 -15.97 -10.39
N MET A 117 -23.38 -14.87 -9.66
CA MET A 117 -23.83 -14.87 -8.26
C MET A 117 -24.70 -13.66 -7.94
N ASP A 118 -25.58 -13.81 -6.94
CA ASP A 118 -26.22 -12.67 -6.31
C ASP A 118 -25.21 -11.85 -5.46
N ARG A 119 -25.61 -10.66 -5.00
CA ARG A 119 -24.71 -9.76 -4.25
C ARG A 119 -24.16 -10.40 -2.97
N PHE A 120 -24.98 -11.10 -2.20
CA PHE A 120 -24.55 -11.66 -0.92
C PHE A 120 -23.67 -12.89 -1.12
N ASP A 121 -23.97 -13.70 -2.12
CA ASP A 121 -23.16 -14.86 -2.51
C ASP A 121 -21.80 -14.42 -3.04
N ALA A 122 -21.75 -13.38 -3.89
CA ALA A 122 -20.49 -12.80 -4.34
C ALA A 122 -19.64 -12.29 -3.17
N LEU A 123 -20.24 -11.62 -2.17
CA LEU A 123 -19.51 -11.17 -0.97
C LEU A 123 -18.98 -12.33 -0.13
N ARG A 124 -19.78 -13.38 0.08
CA ARG A 124 -19.35 -14.60 0.79
C ARG A 124 -18.18 -15.27 0.07
N GLU A 125 -18.28 -15.36 -1.26
CA GLU A 125 -17.25 -15.97 -2.09
C GLU A 125 -15.95 -15.17 -2.07
N VAL A 126 -16.00 -13.83 -2.11
CA VAL A 126 -14.81 -12.97 -1.93
C VAL A 126 -14.11 -13.28 -0.60
N VAL A 127 -14.86 -13.39 0.49
CA VAL A 127 -14.29 -13.71 1.82
C VAL A 127 -13.69 -15.12 1.84
N ARG A 128 -14.39 -16.11 1.26
CA ARG A 128 -13.91 -17.49 1.16
C ARG A 128 -12.58 -17.55 0.41
N ARG A 129 -12.51 -16.96 -0.78
CA ARG A 129 -11.28 -16.88 -1.59
C ARG A 129 -10.18 -16.11 -0.88
N TYR A 130 -10.50 -15.00 -0.22
CA TYR A 130 -9.50 -14.23 0.54
C TYR A 130 -8.83 -15.09 1.61
N ALA A 131 -9.63 -15.87 2.36
CA ALA A 131 -9.14 -16.77 3.39
C ALA A 131 -8.22 -17.85 2.80
N GLU A 132 -8.59 -18.46 1.67
CA GLU A 132 -7.76 -19.46 0.99
C GLU A 132 -6.40 -18.90 0.56
N HIS A 133 -6.39 -17.76 -0.12
CA HIS A 133 -5.14 -17.15 -0.56
C HIS A 133 -4.26 -16.67 0.59
N MET A 134 -4.86 -16.22 1.69
CA MET A 134 -4.13 -15.83 2.90
C MET A 134 -3.32 -17.01 3.48
N HIS A 135 -3.91 -18.21 3.52
CA HIS A 135 -3.22 -19.41 3.99
C HIS A 135 -2.08 -19.86 3.04
N GLY A 136 -2.18 -19.53 1.75
CA GLY A 136 -1.11 -19.80 0.77
C GLY A 136 0.16 -18.97 0.99
N ASN A 137 0.13 -17.97 1.89
CA ASN A 137 1.25 -17.08 2.20
C ASN A 137 1.87 -16.37 0.98
N LEU A 138 1.09 -16.24 -0.11
CA LEU A 138 1.48 -15.46 -1.29
C LEU A 138 1.10 -13.99 -1.08
N PRO A 139 1.90 -13.05 -1.58
CA PRO A 139 1.50 -11.64 -1.58
C PRO A 139 0.24 -11.40 -2.41
N VAL A 140 -0.67 -10.54 -1.90
CA VAL A 140 -1.94 -10.20 -2.57
C VAL A 140 -1.81 -9.70 -4.01
N HIS A 141 -0.66 -9.13 -4.38
CA HIS A 141 -0.42 -8.65 -5.73
C HIS A 141 -0.21 -9.80 -6.75
N ASP A 142 -0.07 -11.03 -6.28
CA ASP A 142 0.02 -12.26 -7.10
C ASP A 142 -1.28 -13.07 -7.11
N TRP A 143 -2.29 -12.68 -6.33
CA TRP A 143 -3.51 -13.46 -6.25
C TRP A 143 -4.33 -13.35 -7.55
N PRO A 144 -4.88 -14.48 -8.04
CA PRO A 144 -5.85 -14.50 -9.12
C PRO A 144 -7.11 -13.70 -8.75
N VAL A 145 -7.81 -13.22 -9.76
CA VAL A 145 -9.06 -12.45 -9.59
C VAL A 145 -10.20 -13.10 -10.41
N ASP A 146 -9.86 -14.11 -11.21
CA ASP A 146 -10.71 -14.91 -12.10
C ASP A 146 -11.84 -15.62 -11.36
#